data_AF-A0A535L1C9-F1
#
_entry.id   AF-A0A535L1C9-F1
#
_cell.length_a   1.000
_cell.length_b   1.000
_cell.length_c   1.000
_cell.angle_alpha   90.00
_cell.angle_beta   90.00
_cell.angle_gamma   90.00
#
_symmetry.space_group_name_H-M   'P 1'
#
loop_
_entity.id
_entity.type
_entity.pdbx_description
1 polymer ?
#
loop_
_entity_poly.entity_id
_entity_poly.type
_entity_poly.pdbx_seq_one_letter_code
_entity_poly.pdbx_strand_id
1 'polypeptide(L)'
;MARTIDLELTRAEVEVRELEARLRVVPMNDNQLSEALRTALAAKKDRLEKLRALHAAGTKPRPQRPAAVNPDGDGSELSRKIPVHGGHRTPLKRTIPQRTSAPTTTGKSKTRK
;
A
#
# COMPACT_ATOMS: atom_id res chain seq x y z
N MET A 1 9.85 -18.37 1.63
CA MET A 1 8.91 -17.76 2.60
C MET A 1 8.74 -16.30 2.22
N ALA A 2 7.54 -15.91 1.76
CA ALA A 2 7.27 -14.51 1.41
C ALA A 2 7.23 -13.68 2.70
N ARG A 3 8.11 -12.67 2.81
CA ARG A 3 8.06 -11.70 3.91
C ARG A 3 6.84 -10.83 3.64
N THR A 4 5.77 -11.00 4.40
CA THR A 4 4.60 -10.12 4.32
C THR A 4 5.04 -8.76 4.85
N ILE A 5 5.20 -7.78 3.96
CA ILE A 5 5.58 -6.42 4.34
C ILE A 5 4.32 -5.72 4.82
N ASP A 6 4.31 -5.32 6.09
CA ASP A 6 3.27 -4.47 6.63
C ASP A 6 3.51 -3.01 6.16
N LEU A 7 2.72 -2.61 5.18
CA LEU A 7 2.79 -1.28 4.57
C LEU A 7 2.38 -0.19 5.57
N GLU A 8 1.49 -0.48 6.51
CA GLU A 8 1.04 0.50 7.51
C GLU A 8 2.15 0.75 8.54
N LEU A 9 2.78 -0.32 9.02
CA LEU A 9 3.94 -0.20 9.90
C LEU A 9 5.07 0.56 9.22
N THR A 10 5.39 0.20 7.97
CA THR A 10 6.46 0.86 7.19
C THR A 10 6.16 2.36 7.01
N ARG A 11 4.92 2.71 6.67
CA ARG A 11 4.50 4.11 6.53
C ARG A 11 4.62 4.88 7.84
N ALA A 12 4.19 4.29 8.95
CA ALA A 12 4.29 4.92 10.26
C ALA A 12 5.75 5.19 10.66
N GLU A 13 6.68 4.30 10.33
CA GLU A 13 8.11 4.49 10.59
C GLU A 13 8.70 5.66 9.79
N VAL A 14 8.31 5.80 8.53
CA VAL A 14 8.72 6.94 7.68
C VAL A 14 8.18 8.25 8.25
N GLU A 15 6.90 8.31 8.61
CA GLU A 15 6.29 9.52 9.19
C GLU A 15 6.99 9.98 10.48
N VAL A 16 7.39 9.05 11.36
CA VAL A 16 8.17 9.39 12.58
C VAL A 16 9.56 9.94 12.22
N ARG A 17 10.26 9.31 11.28
CA ARG A 17 11.59 9.76 10.83
C ARG A 17 11.55 11.14 10.19
N GLU A 18 10.51 11.43 9.41
CA GLU A 18 10.33 12.75 8.80
C GLU A 18 10.11 13.84 9.85
N LEU A 19 9.32 13.57 10.91
CA LEU A 19 9.13 14.52 12.01
C LEU A 19 10.40 14.74 12.82
N GLU A 20 11.18 13.68 13.07
CA GLU A 20 12.49 13.79 13.71
C GLU A 20 13.47 14.61 12.88
N ALA A 21 13.50 14.41 11.56
CA ALA A 21 14.33 15.19 10.66
C ALA A 21 13.91 16.66 10.63
N ARG A 22 12.61 16.94 10.56
CA ARG A 22 12.07 18.31 10.64
C ARG A 22 12.50 18.98 11.95
N LEU A 23 12.38 18.29 13.08
CA LEU A 23 12.75 18.82 14.39
C LEU A 23 14.22 19.26 14.47
N ARG A 24 15.12 18.59 13.73
CA ARG A 24 16.56 18.96 13.67
C ARG A 24 16.82 20.26 12.92
N VAL A 25 15.94 20.65 12.00
CA VAL A 25 16.10 21.83 11.15
C VAL A 25 15.11 22.94 11.50
N VAL A 26 14.36 22.82 12.62
CA VAL A 26 13.45 23.87 13.08
C VAL A 26 14.25 25.12 13.42
N PRO A 27 13.83 26.31 12.93
CA PRO A 27 14.43 27.57 13.33
C PRO A 27 14.33 27.77 14.85
N MET A 28 15.43 28.14 15.50
CA MET A 28 15.49 28.33 16.97
C MET A 28 14.48 29.34 17.51
N ASN A 29 14.00 30.27 16.68
CA ASN A 29 13.07 31.31 17.09
C ASN A 29 11.61 30.84 17.09
N ASP A 30 11.31 29.72 16.43
CA ASP A 30 9.94 29.22 16.28
C ASP A 30 9.64 28.11 17.29
N ASN A 31 9.42 28.55 18.54
CA ASN A 31 9.09 27.65 19.64
C ASN A 31 7.76 26.93 19.41
N GLN A 32 6.76 27.61 18.83
CA GLN A 32 5.44 27.03 18.56
C GLN A 32 5.54 25.87 17.55
N LEU A 33 6.30 26.03 16.48
CA LEU A 33 6.56 24.96 15.53
C LEU A 33 7.30 23.80 16.19
N SER A 34 8.30 24.10 17.04
CA SER A 34 9.04 23.05 17.76
C SER A 34 8.15 22.22 18.69
N GLU A 35 7.22 22.86 19.41
CA GLU A 35 6.28 22.20 20.32
C GLU A 35 5.21 21.42 19.56
N ALA A 36 4.68 21.98 18.47
CA ALA A 36 3.75 21.29 17.60
C ALA A 36 4.38 20.01 17.00
N LEU A 37 5.63 20.10 16.53
CA LEU A 37 6.36 18.95 15.99
C LEU A 37 6.67 17.90 17.06
N ARG A 38 7.04 18.30 18.28
CA ARG A 38 7.24 17.37 19.40
C ARG A 38 5.95 16.65 19.79
N THR A 39 4.84 17.38 19.85
CA THR A 39 3.51 16.81 20.17
C THR A 39 3.06 15.83 19.09
N ALA A 40 3.19 16.22 17.81
CA ALA A 40 2.89 15.34 16.69
C ALA A 40 3.78 14.09 16.70
N LEU A 41 5.08 14.24 16.98
CA LEU A 41 6.02 13.13 17.08
C LEU A 41 5.65 12.16 18.20
N ALA A 42 5.24 12.65 19.37
CA ALA A 42 4.78 11.80 20.47
C ALA A 42 3.55 10.97 20.08
N ALA A 43 2.53 11.59 19.49
CA ALA A 43 1.35 10.90 18.99
C ALA A 43 1.68 9.85 17.91
N LYS A 44 2.62 10.15 17.00
CA LYS A 44 3.05 9.21 15.96
C LYS A 44 3.85 8.04 16.53
N LYS A 45 4.68 8.26 17.56
CA LYS A 45 5.41 7.19 18.26
C LYS A 45 4.47 6.22 18.97
N ASP A 46 3.44 6.72 19.66
CA ASP A 46 2.42 5.88 20.29
C ASP A 46 1.68 5.01 19.26
N ARG A 47 1.28 5.59 18.11
CA ARG A 47 0.69 4.81 17.01
C ARG A 47 1.65 3.75 16.46
N LEU A 48 2.92 4.11 16.29
CA LEU A 48 3.94 3.19 15.77
C LEU A 48 4.15 2.00 16.72
N GLU A 49 4.18 2.25 18.03
CA GLU A 49 4.31 1.21 19.04
C GLU A 49 3.13 0.23 18.99
N LYS A 50 1.90 0.74 18.86
CA LYS A 50 0.70 -0.09 18.66
C LYS A 50 0.80 -0.96 17.40
N LEU A 51 1.23 -0.39 16.27
CA LEU A 51 1.43 -1.14 15.03
C LEU A 51 2.53 -2.20 15.17
N ARG A 52 3.63 -1.89 15.86
CA ARG A 52 4.69 -2.87 16.16
C ARG A 52 4.18 -4.03 17.01
N ALA A 53 3.36 -3.73 18.02
CA ALA A 53 2.74 -4.76 18.85
C ALA A 53 1.80 -5.66 18.03
N LEU A 54 0.99 -5.09 17.15
CA LEU A 54 0.11 -5.85 16.24
C LEU A 54 0.90 -6.70 15.25
N HIS A 55 1.95 -6.15 14.64
CA HIS A 55 2.82 -6.88 13.74
C HIS A 55 3.54 -8.04 14.45
N ALA A 56 4.02 -7.81 15.67
CA ALA A 56 4.62 -8.87 16.50
C ALA A 56 3.58 -9.93 16.91
N ALA A 57 2.32 -9.56 17.17
CA ALA A 57 1.25 -10.49 17.49
C ALA A 57 0.83 -11.34 16.29
N GLY A 58 0.76 -10.74 15.09
CA GLY A 58 0.43 -11.44 13.83
C GLY A 58 1.53 -12.35 13.30
N THR A 59 2.78 -12.15 13.75
CA THR A 59 3.94 -12.98 13.40
C THR A 59 4.19 -14.13 14.38
N LYS A 60 3.44 -14.21 15.50
CA LYS A 60 3.47 -15.40 16.35
C LYS A 60 2.87 -16.58 15.56
N PRO A 61 3.58 -17.72 15.44
CA PRO A 61 3.00 -18.89 14.81
C PRO A 61 1.75 -19.26 15.62
N ARG A 62 0.60 -19.32 14.93
CA ARG A 62 -0.62 -19.93 15.46
C ARG A 62 -0.19 -21.26 16.08
N PRO A 63 -0.48 -21.54 17.37
CA PRO A 63 -0.19 -22.86 17.92
C PRO A 63 -0.90 -23.86 17.00
N GLN A 64 -0.13 -24.72 16.35
CA GLN A 64 -0.67 -25.87 15.65
C GLN A 64 -1.44 -26.64 16.72
N ARG A 65 -2.77 -26.55 16.67
CA ARG A 65 -3.65 -27.39 17.47
C ARG A 65 -3.14 -28.81 17.24
N PRO A 66 -2.77 -29.60 18.27
CA PRO A 66 -2.33 -30.96 18.03
C PRO A 66 -3.41 -31.63 17.20
N ALA A 67 -3.01 -32.22 16.08
CA ALA A 67 -3.88 -33.03 15.25
C ALA A 67 -4.43 -34.13 16.16
N ALA A 68 -5.62 -33.89 16.72
CA ALA A 68 -6.37 -34.88 17.43
C ALA A 68 -6.81 -35.88 16.37
N VAL A 69 -6.00 -36.93 16.23
CA VAL A 69 -6.42 -38.21 15.68
C VAL A 69 -7.65 -38.61 16.49
N ASN A 70 -8.82 -38.55 15.86
CA ASN A 70 -9.96 -39.38 16.24
C ASN A 70 -10.41 -40.09 14.97
N PRO A 71 -10.43 -41.42 14.98
CA PRO A 71 -10.98 -42.20 13.89
C PRO A 71 -12.51 -42.12 13.97
N ASP A 72 -13.15 -42.19 12.80
CA ASP A 72 -14.57 -42.49 12.61
C ASP A 72 -15.59 -41.42 13.05
N GLY A 73 -16.14 -40.72 12.05
CA GLY A 73 -17.43 -40.03 12.22
C GLY A 73 -17.61 -38.83 11.30
N ASP A 74 -18.41 -39.04 10.24
CA ASP A 74 -19.42 -38.07 9.78
C ASP A 74 -18.90 -36.66 9.39
N GLY A 75 -18.73 -36.48 8.07
CA GLY A 75 -18.50 -35.17 7.47
C GLY A 75 -19.77 -34.36 7.35
N SER A 76 -19.89 -33.30 8.17
CA SER A 76 -20.68 -32.13 7.80
C SER A 76 -20.27 -30.89 8.61
N GLU A 77 -20.37 -29.76 7.92
CA GLU A 77 -20.28 -28.38 8.40
C GLU A 77 -18.90 -27.73 8.58
N LEU A 78 -18.85 -26.50 8.06
CA LEU A 78 -17.75 -25.53 8.10
C LEU A 78 -16.67 -25.69 7.02
N SER A 79 -17.11 -26.06 5.80
CA SER A 79 -16.50 -25.53 4.58
C SER A 79 -16.73 -24.01 4.56
N ARG A 80 -15.83 -23.28 5.24
CA ARG A 80 -15.70 -21.83 5.14
C ARG A 80 -15.47 -21.53 3.67
N LYS A 81 -16.54 -21.14 2.97
CA LYS A 81 -16.52 -20.64 1.60
C LYS A 81 -15.61 -19.42 1.57
N ILE A 82 -14.34 -19.64 1.27
CA ILE A 82 -13.41 -18.59 0.86
C ILE A 82 -14.00 -18.08 -0.46
N PRO A 83 -14.38 -16.80 -0.59
CA PRO A 83 -14.76 -16.27 -1.89
C PRO A 83 -13.48 -16.23 -2.74
N VAL A 84 -13.26 -17.26 -3.55
CA VAL A 84 -12.18 -17.30 -4.53
C VAL A 84 -12.51 -16.23 -5.56
N HIS A 85 -12.00 -15.02 -5.35
CA HIS A 85 -12.05 -13.95 -6.35
C HIS A 85 -11.05 -14.28 -7.46
N GLY A 86 -11.32 -15.37 -8.17
CA GLY A 86 -10.55 -15.89 -9.30
C GLY A 86 -11.39 -15.90 -10.58
N GLY A 87 -12.36 -14.99 -10.70
CA GLY A 87 -13.10 -14.79 -11.93
C GLY A 87 -12.15 -14.35 -13.04
N HIS A 88 -11.98 -15.20 -14.05
CA HIS A 88 -11.25 -14.94 -15.28
C HIS A 88 -11.70 -13.60 -15.89
N ARG A 89 -10.92 -12.54 -15.69
CA ARG A 89 -11.17 -11.26 -16.35
C ARG A 89 -10.87 -11.45 -17.83
N THR A 90 -11.88 -11.30 -18.68
CA THR A 90 -11.67 -11.27 -20.13
C THR A 90 -10.74 -10.10 -20.47
N PRO A 91 -9.73 -10.30 -21.35
CA PRO A 91 -8.77 -9.26 -21.65
C PRO A 91 -9.46 -8.09 -22.36
N LEU A 92 -9.21 -6.88 -21.85
CA LEU A 92 -9.77 -5.63 -22.37
C LEU A 92 -9.25 -5.41 -23.80
N LYS A 93 -10.13 -5.53 -24.80
CA LYS A 93 -9.79 -5.25 -26.21
C LYS A 93 -9.50 -3.76 -26.34
N ARG A 94 -8.22 -3.41 -26.43
CA ARG A 94 -7.77 -2.04 -26.70
C ARG A 94 -7.95 -1.77 -28.19
N THR A 95 -9.05 -1.14 -28.58
CA THR A 95 -9.17 -0.54 -29.92
C THR A 95 -8.37 0.74 -29.92
N ILE A 96 -7.29 0.78 -30.70
CA ILE A 96 -6.49 1.98 -30.91
C ILE A 96 -7.14 2.76 -32.05
N PRO A 97 -7.59 4.01 -31.85
CA PRO A 97 -8.07 4.85 -32.94
C PRO A 97 -6.92 5.07 -33.94
N GLN A 98 -7.04 4.53 -35.15
CA GLN A 98 -6.14 4.88 -36.24
C GLN A 98 -6.46 6.29 -36.70
N ARG A 99 -5.47 7.17 -36.62
CA ARG A 99 -5.56 8.55 -37.10
C ARG A 99 -5.60 8.49 -38.62
N THR A 100 -6.71 8.88 -39.24
CA THR A 100 -6.77 9.04 -40.69
C THR A 100 -5.80 10.15 -41.10
N SER A 101 -4.90 9.85 -42.04
CA SER A 101 -4.01 10.85 -42.62
C SER A 101 -4.84 11.82 -43.45
N ALA A 102 -4.74 13.12 -43.14
CA ALA A 102 -5.34 14.16 -43.95
C ALA A 102 -4.76 14.14 -45.38
N PRO A 103 -5.57 14.40 -46.42
CA PRO A 103 -5.05 14.55 -47.77
C PRO A 103 -4.09 15.73 -47.82
N THR A 104 -2.86 15.49 -48.26
CA THR A 104 -1.86 16.51 -48.51
C THR A 104 -2.37 17.45 -49.60
N THR A 105 -2.78 18.67 -49.22
CA THR A 105 -2.98 19.74 -50.19
C THR A 105 -1.62 20.16 -50.72
N THR A 106 -1.35 19.82 -51.98
CA THR A 106 -0.19 20.30 -52.72
C THR A 106 -0.28 21.82 -52.84
N GLY A 107 0.45 22.53 -51.98
CA GLY A 107 0.66 23.97 -52.09
C GLY A 107 1.43 24.28 -53.38
N LYS A 108 0.77 24.91 -54.35
CA LYS A 108 1.44 25.52 -55.51
C LYS A 108 2.29 26.69 -55.00
N SER A 109 3.59 26.49 -54.95
CA SER A 109 4.57 27.58 -54.90
C SER A 109 4.36 28.47 -56.11
N LYS A 110 3.93 29.73 -55.91
CA LYS A 110 3.94 30.73 -56.97
C LYS A 110 5.03 31.75 -56.68
N THR A 111 5.98 31.75 -57.60
CA THR A 111 7.26 32.45 -57.63
C THR A 111 7.13 33.97 -57.57
N ARG A 112 8.11 34.56 -56.85
CA ARG A 112 8.59 35.94 -56.85
C ARG A 112 8.51 36.66 -58.21
N LYS A 113 8.09 37.93 -58.20
CA LYS A 113 8.79 39.07 -58.81
C LYS A 113 8.30 40.38 -58.20
#